data_AF-A0A919DKU0-F1
#
_entry.id   AF-A0A919DKU0-F1
#
_cell.length_a   1.000
_cell.length_b   1.000
_cell.length_c   1.000
_cell.angle_alpha   90.00
_cell.angle_beta   90.00
_cell.angle_gamma   90.00
#
_symmetry.space_group_name_H-M   'P 1'
#
loop_
_entity.id
_entity.type
_entity.pdbx_description
1 polymer ?
#
loop_
_entity_poly.entity_id
_entity_poly.type
_entity_poly.pdbx_seq_one_letter_code
_entity_poly.pdbx_strand_id
1 'polypeptide(L)'
;MTTYGTMLIPVPLEQAAPVLREVCAAGYAIPAGPRFCLVHPDRFVDENNVFALAGPISAELGAPVLAAFQYDGDRLELEVWCGGVRAHRYDSWPGRDDEAANDTPEGADPAAFLDFAAGPVDLHRLASALADTPIDAEDMDVDGEPGYVWAQALHWDVLAALSHPDQVIRRAQWDYCHMRRAPQTLAEMLESTELVVLGTAERPF
;
A
#
# COMPACT_ATOMS: atom_id res chain seq x y z
N MET A 1 -11.38 0.86 -13.62
CA MET A 1 -10.25 1.15 -12.74
C MET A 1 -10.56 0.66 -11.33
N THR A 2 -9.53 0.33 -10.56
CA THR A 2 -9.69 -0.35 -9.27
C THR A 2 -8.96 0.41 -8.18
N THR A 3 -9.69 1.20 -7.41
CA THR A 3 -9.25 1.69 -6.10
C THR A 3 -8.81 0.51 -5.25
N TYR A 4 -7.72 0.66 -4.50
CA TYR A 4 -7.31 -0.28 -3.45
C TYR A 4 -6.66 0.43 -2.26
N GLY A 5 -6.72 -0.22 -1.09
CA GLY A 5 -5.91 0.14 0.08
C GLY A 5 -5.08 -1.05 0.57
N THR A 6 -3.80 -0.81 0.87
CA THR A 6 -2.93 -1.78 1.53
C THR A 6 -2.04 -1.12 2.58
N MET A 7 -1.53 -1.91 3.53
CA MET A 7 -0.47 -1.47 4.43
C MET A 7 0.71 -2.45 4.38
N LEU A 8 1.93 -1.93 4.34
CA LEU A 8 3.17 -2.68 4.47
C LEU A 8 3.77 -2.43 5.86
N ILE A 9 4.11 -3.50 6.56
CA ILE A 9 4.64 -3.44 7.92
C ILE A 9 5.96 -4.21 7.96
N PRO A 10 7.07 -3.65 8.47
CA PRO A 10 8.38 -4.32 8.60
C PRO A 10 8.41 -5.25 9.83
N VAL A 11 7.35 -6.04 9.99
CA VAL A 11 7.18 -7.06 11.03
C VAL A 11 6.71 -8.35 10.35
N PRO A 12 7.28 -9.52 10.70
CA PRO A 12 6.78 -10.80 10.19
C PRO A 12 5.31 -11.01 10.54
N LEU A 13 4.54 -11.64 9.64
CA LEU A 13 3.10 -11.84 9.82
C LEU A 13 2.75 -12.55 11.15
N GLU A 14 3.52 -13.56 11.54
CA GLU A 14 3.28 -14.32 12.78
C GLU A 14 3.32 -13.42 14.03
N GLN A 15 4.21 -12.42 14.02
CA GLN A 15 4.36 -11.46 15.11
C GLN A 15 3.28 -10.36 15.04
N ALA A 16 2.92 -9.91 13.84
CA ALA A 16 1.93 -8.86 13.67
C ALA A 16 0.48 -9.35 13.89
N ALA A 17 0.19 -10.60 13.54
CA ALA A 17 -1.17 -11.15 13.46
C ALA A 17 -2.01 -11.01 14.75
N PRO A 18 -1.48 -11.18 15.98
CA PRO A 18 -2.26 -10.95 17.20
C PRO A 18 -2.80 -9.52 17.29
N VAL A 19 -1.94 -8.51 17.12
CA VAL A 19 -2.31 -7.09 17.16
C VAL A 19 -3.25 -6.74 16.01
N LEU A 20 -2.95 -7.22 14.80
CA LEU A 20 -3.79 -6.95 13.63
C LEU A 20 -5.23 -7.46 13.81
N ARG A 21 -5.42 -8.60 14.49
CA ARG A 21 -6.77 -9.13 14.78
C ARG A 21 -7.55 -8.31 15.80
N GLU A 22 -6.86 -7.61 16.70
CA GLU A 22 -7.49 -6.75 17.70
C GLU A 22 -7.85 -5.38 17.12
N VAL A 23 -6.99 -4.84 16.26
CA VAL A 23 -7.14 -3.49 15.72
C VAL A 23 -7.98 -3.45 14.43
N CYS A 24 -7.85 -4.44 13.54
CA CYS A 24 -8.58 -4.48 12.28
C CYS A 24 -9.90 -5.24 12.41
N ALA A 25 -11.01 -4.54 12.17
CA ALA A 25 -12.36 -5.09 12.32
C ALA A 25 -12.69 -6.13 11.24
N ALA A 26 -12.15 -5.96 10.03
CA ALA A 26 -12.34 -6.89 8.92
C ALA A 26 -11.20 -6.76 7.89
N GLY A 27 -10.69 -7.88 7.40
CA GLY A 27 -9.70 -7.88 6.33
C GLY A 27 -8.87 -9.16 6.33
N TYR A 28 -7.71 -9.08 5.72
CA TYR A 28 -6.73 -10.16 5.76
C TYR A 28 -5.31 -9.62 5.74
N ALA A 29 -4.37 -10.44 6.17
CA ALA A 29 -2.94 -10.17 6.10
C ALA A 29 -2.20 -11.38 5.54
N ILE A 30 -1.10 -11.11 4.84
CA ILE A 30 -0.25 -12.11 4.17
C ILE A 30 1.23 -11.76 4.40
N PRO A 31 2.14 -12.74 4.37
CA PRO A 31 3.56 -12.47 4.44
C PRO A 31 4.03 -11.75 3.17
N ALA A 32 4.97 -10.83 3.37
CA ALA A 32 5.68 -10.11 2.33
C ALA A 32 7.18 -10.40 2.42
N GLY A 33 7.51 -11.69 2.41
CA GLY A 33 8.84 -12.18 2.77
C GLY A 33 9.02 -12.36 4.28
N PRO A 34 10.25 -12.66 4.75
CA PRO A 34 10.50 -13.10 6.13
C PRO A 34 10.40 -11.97 7.17
N ARG A 35 10.44 -10.72 6.72
CA ARG A 35 10.54 -9.53 7.57
C ARG A 35 9.32 -8.62 7.52
N PHE A 36 8.40 -8.88 6.62
CA PHE A 36 7.29 -7.98 6.35
C PHE A 36 5.98 -8.73 6.27
N CYS A 37 4.89 -8.02 6.50
CA CYS A 37 3.56 -8.44 6.12
C CYS A 37 2.85 -7.33 5.35
N LEU A 38 1.92 -7.74 4.50
CA LEU A 38 0.92 -6.89 3.89
C LEU A 38 -0.41 -7.07 4.62
N VAL A 39 -1.13 -5.97 4.80
CA VAL A 39 -2.46 -5.93 5.39
C VAL A 39 -3.42 -5.30 4.40
N HIS A 40 -4.58 -5.93 4.25
CA HIS A 40 -5.63 -5.54 3.32
C HIS A 40 -6.95 -5.41 4.09
N PRO A 41 -7.19 -4.26 4.72
CA PRO A 41 -8.45 -4.02 5.43
C PRO A 41 -9.64 -3.97 4.46
N ASP A 42 -10.81 -4.43 4.92
CA ASP A 42 -12.07 -4.18 4.22
C ASP A 42 -12.47 -2.70 4.39
N ARG A 43 -12.18 -1.90 3.36
CA ARG A 43 -12.47 -0.46 3.35
C ARG A 43 -13.97 -0.10 3.39
N PHE A 44 -14.87 -1.06 3.22
CA PHE A 44 -16.32 -0.81 3.34
C PHE A 44 -16.82 -0.89 4.77
N VAL A 45 -15.98 -1.39 5.69
CA VAL A 45 -16.24 -1.31 7.13
C VAL A 45 -15.84 0.07 7.63
N ASP A 46 -16.71 0.67 8.45
CA ASP A 46 -16.48 1.99 9.01
C ASP A 46 -15.20 2.02 9.86
N GLU A 47 -14.47 3.13 9.78
CA GLU A 47 -13.17 3.33 10.47
C GLU A 47 -12.11 2.23 10.20
N ASN A 48 -12.30 1.39 9.17
CA ASN A 48 -11.44 0.25 8.89
C ASN A 48 -10.60 0.43 7.60
N ASN A 49 -10.48 1.67 7.10
CA ASN A 49 -9.60 1.97 5.98
C ASN A 49 -8.13 2.08 6.45
N VAL A 50 -7.19 2.00 5.50
CA VAL A 50 -5.75 1.99 5.79
C VAL A 50 -5.26 3.19 6.60
N PHE A 51 -5.78 4.39 6.36
CA PHE A 51 -5.35 5.59 7.08
C PHE A 51 -5.93 5.69 8.49
N ALA A 52 -7.13 5.13 8.71
CA ALA A 52 -7.70 5.02 10.06
C ALA A 52 -6.95 3.99 10.92
N LEU A 53 -6.46 2.91 10.31
CA LEU A 53 -5.82 1.79 11.02
C LEU A 53 -4.31 1.94 11.22
N ALA A 54 -3.60 2.62 10.32
CA ALA A 54 -2.13 2.66 10.33
C ALA A 54 -1.54 3.24 11.63
N GLY A 55 -2.14 4.30 12.17
CA GLY A 55 -1.74 4.86 13.45
C GLY A 55 -1.88 3.86 14.61
N PRO A 56 -3.09 3.39 14.93
CA PRO A 56 -3.31 2.39 15.97
C PRO A 56 -2.41 1.14 15.82
N ILE A 57 -2.27 0.60 14.61
CA ILE A 57 -1.39 -0.55 14.35
C ILE A 57 0.07 -0.21 14.66
N SER A 58 0.55 0.95 14.21
CA SER A 58 1.93 1.37 14.47
C SER A 58 2.22 1.56 15.96
N ALA A 59 1.26 2.11 16.71
CA ALA A 59 1.37 2.30 18.15
C ALA A 59 1.47 0.96 18.90
N GLU A 60 0.55 0.03 18.62
CA GLU A 60 0.49 -1.26 19.31
C GLU A 60 1.63 -2.21 18.92
N LEU A 61 2.06 -2.20 17.66
CA LEU A 61 3.20 -3.01 17.22
C LEU A 61 4.57 -2.43 17.63
N GLY A 62 4.63 -1.13 17.94
CA GLY A 62 5.91 -0.43 18.15
C GLY A 62 6.80 -0.42 16.89
N ALA A 63 6.19 -0.48 15.70
CA ALA A 63 6.85 -0.53 14.40
C ALA A 63 6.22 0.48 13.43
N PRO A 64 6.96 0.99 12.44
CA PRO A 64 6.39 1.91 11.46
C PRO A 64 5.42 1.17 10.52
N VAL A 65 4.42 1.88 10.01
CA VAL A 65 3.44 1.35 9.04
C VAL A 65 3.40 2.25 7.82
N LEU A 66 3.54 1.68 6.63
CA LEU A 66 3.32 2.36 5.36
C LEU A 66 1.92 2.03 4.88
N ALA A 67 1.00 2.99 4.96
CA ALA A 67 -0.32 2.89 4.37
C ALA A 67 -0.29 3.44 2.95
N ALA A 68 -0.90 2.71 2.02
CA ALA A 68 -1.05 3.11 0.63
C ALA A 68 -2.51 3.04 0.23
N PHE A 69 -3.00 4.10 -0.42
CA PHE A 69 -4.34 4.13 -0.99
C PHE A 69 -4.30 4.70 -2.40
N GLN A 70 -4.76 3.92 -3.37
CA GLN A 70 -4.90 4.35 -4.74
C GLN A 70 -6.36 4.73 -5.02
N TYR A 71 -6.59 5.94 -5.51
CA TYR A 71 -7.91 6.44 -5.91
C TYR A 71 -8.13 6.27 -7.40
N ASP A 72 -9.05 5.37 -7.74
CA ASP A 72 -9.68 5.24 -9.05
C ASP A 72 -8.75 5.13 -10.26
N GLY A 73 -7.47 4.79 -10.10
CA GLY A 73 -6.52 4.73 -11.22
C GLY A 73 -5.41 5.76 -11.13
N ASP A 74 -5.72 6.96 -10.65
CA ASP A 74 -5.00 8.18 -11.07
C ASP A 74 -4.22 8.87 -9.96
N ARG A 75 -4.56 8.57 -8.69
CA ARG A 75 -3.91 9.20 -7.53
C ARG A 75 -3.46 8.16 -6.53
N LEU A 76 -2.21 8.28 -6.07
CA LEU A 76 -1.66 7.49 -4.98
C LEU A 76 -1.42 8.40 -3.78
N GLU A 77 -1.98 8.02 -2.64
CA GLU A 77 -1.60 8.56 -1.34
C GLU A 77 -0.79 7.51 -0.57
N LEU A 78 0.31 7.95 0.02
CA LEU A 78 1.10 7.15 0.95
C LEU A 78 1.21 7.87 2.28
N GLU A 79 1.04 7.17 3.39
CA GLU A 79 1.29 7.70 4.73
C GLU A 79 2.21 6.79 5.52
N VAL A 80 3.23 7.38 6.14
CA VAL A 80 4.12 6.70 7.08
C VAL A 80 3.69 7.06 8.48
N TRP A 81 3.39 6.04 9.28
CA TRP A 81 2.98 6.16 10.66
C TRP A 81 4.03 5.55 11.58
N CYS A 82 4.39 6.27 12.64
CA CYS A 82 5.37 5.85 13.64
C CYS A 82 4.81 6.08 15.05
N GLY A 83 4.60 5.00 15.80
CA GLY A 83 4.13 5.07 17.19
C GLY A 83 2.76 5.76 17.32
N GLY A 84 1.87 5.57 16.35
CA GLY A 84 0.55 6.20 16.34
C GLY A 84 0.48 7.62 15.77
N VAL A 85 1.62 8.20 15.38
CA VAL A 85 1.68 9.55 14.80
C VAL A 85 2.02 9.46 13.31
N ARG A 86 1.29 10.21 12.48
CA ARG A 86 1.63 10.34 11.06
C ARG A 86 2.93 11.12 10.91
N ALA A 87 3.99 10.41 10.55
CA ALA A 87 5.34 10.95 10.40
C ALA A 87 5.56 11.58 9.03
N HIS A 88 4.93 11.03 7.99
CA HIS A 88 5.04 11.52 6.61
C HIS A 88 3.75 11.29 5.83
N ARG A 89 3.49 12.14 4.83
CA ARG A 89 2.42 11.96 3.85
C ARG A 89 2.94 12.33 2.46
N TYR A 90 2.63 11.49 1.50
CA TYR A 90 2.85 11.71 0.08
C TYR A 90 1.50 11.70 -0.64
N ASP A 91 1.33 12.61 -1.59
CA ASP A 91 0.17 12.72 -2.44
C ASP A 91 0.64 12.95 -3.88
N SER A 92 0.38 12.01 -4.78
CA SER A 92 0.83 12.11 -6.17
C SER A 92 0.08 13.18 -6.96
N TRP A 93 -1.11 13.59 -6.52
CA TRP A 93 -1.93 14.59 -7.23
C TRP A 93 -2.69 15.47 -6.23
N PRO A 94 -1.97 16.38 -5.54
CA PRO A 94 -2.60 17.29 -4.59
C PRO A 94 -3.56 18.21 -5.34
N GLY A 95 -4.81 18.28 -4.87
CA GLY A 95 -5.81 19.15 -5.49
C GLY A 95 -6.41 18.63 -6.80
N ARG A 96 -6.38 17.32 -7.08
CA ARG A 96 -7.06 16.68 -8.25
C ARG A 96 -8.45 17.23 -8.59
N ASP A 97 -9.23 17.61 -7.58
CA ASP A 97 -10.59 18.12 -7.76
C ASP A 97 -10.65 19.65 -8.04
N ASP A 98 -9.50 20.32 -8.15
CA ASP A 98 -9.32 21.74 -8.42
C ASP A 98 -8.57 21.94 -9.75
N GLU A 99 -9.26 22.50 -10.74
CA GLU A 99 -8.71 22.77 -12.09
C GLU A 99 -7.52 23.76 -12.09
N ALA A 100 -7.29 24.48 -10.99
CA ALA A 100 -6.17 25.41 -10.83
C ALA A 100 -4.99 24.82 -10.03
N ALA A 101 -5.08 23.57 -9.56
CA ALA A 101 -4.02 22.94 -8.81
C ALA A 101 -2.77 22.71 -9.68
N ASN A 102 -1.61 22.75 -9.04
CA ASN A 102 -0.36 22.34 -9.68
C ASN A 102 -0.27 20.82 -9.57
N ASP A 103 -0.10 20.13 -10.70
CA ASP A 103 0.00 18.66 -10.77
C ASP A 103 1.33 18.11 -10.22
N THR A 104 2.04 18.87 -9.38
CA THR A 104 3.28 18.43 -8.75
C THR A 104 2.96 17.63 -7.49
N PRO A 105 3.52 16.42 -7.31
CA PRO A 105 3.36 15.65 -6.09
C PRO A 105 3.80 16.41 -4.82
N GLU A 106 3.08 16.19 -3.72
CA GLU A 106 3.45 16.67 -2.40
C GLU A 106 4.11 15.55 -1.58
N GLY A 107 5.14 15.88 -0.80
CA GLY A 107 5.79 14.91 0.09
C GLY A 107 6.71 13.90 -0.61
N ALA A 108 7.25 14.24 -1.79
CA ALA A 108 8.20 13.42 -2.55
C ALA A 108 9.59 13.33 -1.88
N ASP A 109 9.66 12.73 -0.69
CA ASP A 109 10.90 12.53 0.09
C ASP A 109 11.25 11.03 0.19
N PRO A 110 12.25 10.53 -0.55
CA PRO A 110 12.70 9.14 -0.48
C PRO A 110 13.13 8.70 0.93
N ALA A 111 13.66 9.62 1.75
CA ALA A 111 14.18 9.28 3.08
C ALA A 111 13.07 8.78 4.02
N ALA A 112 11.83 9.26 3.83
CA ALA A 112 10.69 8.88 4.65
C ALA A 112 10.28 7.39 4.50
N PHE A 113 10.71 6.73 3.42
CA PHE A 113 10.28 5.36 3.08
C PHE A 113 11.35 4.29 3.35
N LEU A 114 12.54 4.66 3.81
CA LEU A 114 13.68 3.73 3.91
C LEU A 114 13.48 2.61 4.94
N ASP A 115 12.67 2.82 5.97
CA ASP A 115 12.33 1.78 6.96
C ASP A 115 11.55 0.60 6.33
N PHE A 116 10.99 0.80 5.13
CA PHE A 116 10.23 -0.21 4.41
C PHE A 116 11.06 -0.96 3.36
N ALA A 117 12.37 -0.75 3.30
CA ALA A 117 13.25 -1.43 2.37
C ALA A 117 13.43 -2.93 2.71
N ALA A 118 13.15 -3.81 1.74
CA ALA A 118 13.39 -5.25 1.85
C ALA A 118 14.83 -5.65 1.46
N GLY A 119 15.60 -4.73 0.87
CA GLY A 119 16.96 -4.93 0.40
C GLY A 119 17.66 -3.61 0.06
N PRO A 120 18.71 -3.63 -0.79
CA PRO A 120 19.36 -2.40 -1.27
C PRO A 120 18.36 -1.46 -1.97
N VAL A 121 18.32 -0.20 -1.57
CA VAL A 121 17.38 0.78 -2.14
C VAL A 121 17.98 1.41 -3.39
N ASP A 122 17.22 1.44 -4.48
CA ASP A 122 17.53 2.29 -5.64
C ASP A 122 16.96 3.70 -5.37
N LEU A 123 17.78 4.54 -4.73
CA LEU A 123 17.38 5.89 -4.36
C LEU A 123 17.03 6.78 -5.55
N HIS A 124 17.65 6.53 -6.71
CA HIS A 124 17.34 7.31 -7.90
C HIS A 124 15.94 6.94 -8.42
N ARG A 125 15.67 5.63 -8.56
CA ARG A 125 14.34 5.16 -8.96
C ARG A 125 13.25 5.61 -7.99
N LEU A 126 13.51 5.52 -6.68
CA LEU A 126 12.57 5.97 -5.66
C LEU A 126 12.28 7.47 -5.77
N ALA A 127 13.31 8.30 -5.93
CA ALA A 127 13.16 9.75 -6.09
C ALA A 127 12.38 10.11 -7.37
N SER A 128 12.68 9.45 -8.49
CA SER A 128 11.97 9.65 -9.75
C SER A 128 10.50 9.25 -9.65
N ALA A 129 10.19 8.08 -9.07
CA ALA A 129 8.82 7.63 -8.90
C ALA A 129 8.00 8.57 -8.00
N LEU A 130 8.57 8.99 -6.87
CA LEU A 130 7.91 9.95 -5.97
C LEU A 130 7.78 11.36 -6.57
N ALA A 131 8.62 11.72 -7.55
CA ALA A 131 8.48 12.95 -8.31
C ALA A 131 7.52 12.82 -9.51
N ASP A 132 6.74 11.74 -9.56
CA ASP A 132 5.84 11.39 -10.69
C ASP A 132 6.57 11.42 -12.03
N THR A 133 7.80 10.89 -12.06
CA THR A 133 8.63 10.79 -13.26
C THR A 133 8.88 9.31 -13.58
N PRO A 134 8.11 8.71 -14.50
CA PRO A 134 8.33 7.32 -14.90
C PRO A 134 9.70 7.12 -15.51
N ILE A 135 10.35 6.01 -15.12
CA ILE A 135 11.66 5.64 -15.67
C ILE A 135 11.49 4.75 -16.90
N ASP A 136 10.52 3.84 -16.84
CA ASP A 136 10.23 2.92 -17.91
C ASP A 136 9.20 3.55 -18.86
N ALA A 137 9.48 3.50 -20.17
CA ALA A 137 8.69 4.21 -21.18
C ALA A 137 7.25 3.68 -21.33
N GLU A 138 6.99 2.48 -20.80
CA GLU A 138 5.66 1.87 -20.78
C GLU A 138 4.72 2.50 -19.74
N ASP A 139 5.29 3.18 -18.75
CA ASP A 139 4.54 3.84 -17.67
C ASP A 139 4.27 5.32 -17.96
N MET A 140 4.89 5.87 -19.02
CA MET A 140 4.70 7.25 -19.49
C MET A 140 3.37 7.44 -20.19
N ASP A 141 2.81 8.64 -20.08
CA ASP A 141 1.63 9.02 -20.85
C ASP A 141 1.86 8.97 -22.36
N VAL A 142 0.96 8.29 -23.05
CA VAL A 142 0.95 8.11 -24.50
C VAL A 142 0.73 9.45 -25.21
N ASP A 143 0.03 10.38 -24.56
CA ASP A 143 -0.25 11.72 -25.08
C ASP A 143 0.94 12.69 -24.87
N GLY A 144 2.01 12.23 -24.20
CA GLY A 144 3.25 12.98 -24.00
C GLY A 144 3.24 13.96 -22.83
N GLU A 145 2.18 13.92 -22.01
CA GLU A 145 2.15 14.62 -20.72
C GLU A 145 3.14 13.95 -19.73
N PRO A 146 3.81 14.74 -18.88
CA PRO A 146 4.68 14.19 -17.85
C PRO A 146 3.84 13.49 -16.77
N GLY A 147 4.30 12.32 -16.29
CA GLY A 147 3.63 11.59 -15.22
C GLY A 147 3.41 10.12 -15.51
N TYR A 148 3.02 9.37 -14.48
CA TYR A 148 2.55 7.99 -14.65
C TYR A 148 1.12 7.98 -15.18
N VAL A 149 0.84 7.16 -16.20
CA VAL A 149 -0.55 6.93 -16.68
C VAL A 149 -1.43 6.35 -15.58
N TRP A 150 -0.85 5.46 -14.79
CA TRP A 150 -1.56 4.77 -13.72
C TRP A 150 -0.78 4.93 -12.41
N ALA A 151 -1.43 5.49 -11.39
CA ALA A 151 -0.89 5.57 -10.04
C ALA A 151 -0.55 4.20 -9.44
N GLN A 152 -1.10 3.13 -10.00
CA GLN A 152 -0.70 1.76 -9.70
C GLN A 152 0.74 1.45 -10.13
N ALA A 153 1.15 1.87 -11.33
CA ALA A 153 2.52 1.69 -11.80
C ALA A 153 3.49 2.50 -10.94
N LEU A 154 3.11 3.73 -10.56
CA LEU A 154 3.85 4.53 -9.58
C LEU A 154 4.04 3.77 -8.25
N HIS A 155 2.98 3.17 -7.71
CA HIS A 155 3.08 2.36 -6.49
C HIS A 155 4.01 1.15 -6.66
N TRP A 156 4.00 0.50 -7.83
CA TRP A 156 4.89 -0.61 -8.12
C TRP A 156 6.36 -0.18 -8.16
N ASP A 157 6.65 0.94 -8.80
CA ASP A 157 8.01 1.47 -8.89
C ASP A 157 8.55 1.91 -7.52
N VAL A 158 7.70 2.47 -6.66
CA VAL A 158 8.07 2.75 -5.26
C VAL A 158 8.47 1.45 -4.53
N LEU A 159 7.66 0.40 -4.62
CA LEU A 159 7.96 -0.87 -3.95
C LEU A 159 9.18 -1.60 -4.57
N ALA A 160 9.34 -1.52 -5.89
CA ALA A 160 10.50 -2.07 -6.60
C ALA A 160 11.79 -1.36 -6.20
N ALA A 161 11.77 -0.03 -6.10
CA ALA A 161 12.91 0.76 -5.64
C ALA A 161 13.28 0.47 -4.18
N LEU A 162 12.30 0.05 -3.36
CA LEU A 162 12.49 -0.46 -1.99
C LEU A 162 12.89 -1.95 -1.93
N SER A 163 13.23 -2.56 -3.07
CA SER A 163 13.69 -3.95 -3.20
C SER A 163 12.65 -5.01 -2.82
N HIS A 164 11.35 -4.71 -2.91
CA HIS A 164 10.32 -5.75 -2.76
C HIS A 164 10.26 -6.65 -4.00
N PRO A 165 10.10 -7.97 -3.84
CA PRO A 165 9.99 -8.86 -4.99
C PRO A 165 8.64 -8.69 -5.70
N ASP A 166 8.59 -8.94 -7.02
CA ASP A 166 7.38 -8.77 -7.84
C ASP A 166 6.12 -9.43 -7.28
N GLN A 167 6.28 -10.56 -6.57
CA GLN A 167 5.17 -11.24 -5.94
C GLN A 167 4.52 -10.37 -4.85
N VAL A 168 5.32 -9.70 -4.03
CA VAL A 168 4.86 -8.76 -3.00
C VAL A 168 4.24 -7.52 -3.65
N ILE A 169 4.88 -6.98 -4.68
CA ILE A 169 4.37 -5.82 -5.43
C ILE A 169 2.99 -6.12 -6.03
N ARG A 170 2.85 -7.28 -6.68
CA ARG A 170 1.56 -7.73 -7.24
C ARG A 170 0.50 -7.92 -6.16
N ARG A 171 0.88 -8.43 -4.99
CA ARG A 171 -0.01 -8.64 -3.84
C ARG A 171 -0.48 -7.33 -3.22
N ALA A 172 0.36 -6.30 -3.21
CA ALA A 172 0.06 -4.99 -2.60
C ALA A 172 -1.16 -4.28 -3.22
N GLN A 173 -1.56 -4.64 -4.45
CA GLN A 173 -2.73 -4.06 -5.11
C GLN A 173 -4.06 -4.76 -4.76
N TRP A 174 -4.03 -5.88 -4.04
CA TRP A 174 -5.25 -6.60 -3.74
C TRP A 174 -6.06 -5.88 -2.67
N ASP A 175 -7.37 -5.84 -2.87
CA ASP A 175 -8.33 -5.29 -1.92
C ASP A 175 -9.48 -6.29 -1.80
N TYR A 176 -10.27 -6.16 -0.74
CA TYR A 176 -11.48 -6.93 -0.46
C TYR A 176 -12.43 -7.04 -1.69
N CYS A 177 -12.58 -5.96 -2.47
CA CYS A 177 -13.32 -5.98 -3.75
C CYS A 177 -12.80 -7.01 -4.76
N HIS A 178 -11.48 -7.18 -4.83
CA HIS A 178 -10.83 -8.16 -5.71
C HIS A 178 -11.10 -9.58 -5.23
N MET A 179 -11.07 -9.79 -3.90
CA MET A 179 -11.33 -11.09 -3.28
C MET A 179 -12.78 -11.53 -3.43
N ARG A 180 -13.74 -10.60 -3.31
CA ARG A 180 -15.18 -10.87 -3.50
C ARG A 180 -15.57 -11.25 -4.93
N ARG A 181 -14.75 -10.89 -5.92
CA ARG A 181 -15.02 -11.15 -7.36
C ARG A 181 -14.24 -12.34 -7.94
N ALA A 182 -13.29 -12.91 -7.21
CA ALA A 182 -12.44 -14.02 -7.68
C ALA A 182 -12.17 -15.08 -6.59
N PRO A 183 -13.21 -15.80 -6.11
CA PRO A 183 -13.09 -16.75 -5.01
C PRO A 183 -12.17 -17.95 -5.30
N GLN A 184 -11.93 -18.28 -6.57
CA GLN A 184 -11.02 -19.37 -6.98
C GLN A 184 -9.54 -18.97 -6.86
N THR A 185 -9.18 -17.75 -7.24
CA THR A 185 -7.83 -17.18 -7.06
C THR A 185 -7.50 -17.01 -5.58
N LEU A 186 -8.51 -16.65 -4.78
CA LEU A 186 -8.42 -16.67 -3.33
C LEU A 186 -8.22 -18.10 -2.79
N ALA A 187 -8.97 -19.10 -3.28
CA ALA A 187 -8.82 -20.49 -2.86
C ALA A 187 -7.42 -21.07 -3.19
N GLU A 188 -6.89 -20.82 -4.38
CA GLU A 188 -5.52 -21.24 -4.78
C GLU A 188 -4.44 -20.61 -3.90
N MET A 189 -4.69 -19.40 -3.39
CA MET A 189 -3.83 -18.76 -2.40
C MET A 189 -4.03 -19.24 -0.97
N LEU A 190 -5.27 -19.52 -0.58
CA LEU A 190 -5.63 -20.12 0.71
C LEU A 190 -5.06 -21.54 0.85
N GLU A 191 -4.88 -22.28 -0.25
CA GLU A 191 -4.23 -23.59 -0.28
C GLU A 191 -2.73 -23.54 0.06
N SER A 192 -2.11 -22.34 0.08
CA SER A 192 -0.68 -22.15 0.36
C SER A 192 -0.31 -21.88 1.84
N THR A 193 -1.27 -21.87 2.77
CA THR A 193 -1.07 -21.77 4.25
C THR A 193 -0.67 -20.40 4.81
N GLU A 194 -0.55 -19.35 3.99
CA GLU A 194 0.08 -18.07 4.42
C GLU A 194 -0.89 -16.91 4.73
N LEU A 195 -2.21 -17.10 4.65
CA LEU A 195 -3.19 -16.02 4.87
C LEU A 195 -3.75 -16.04 6.30
N VAL A 196 -3.83 -14.85 6.90
CA VAL A 196 -4.51 -14.62 8.19
C VAL A 196 -5.73 -13.73 7.96
N VAL A 197 -6.92 -14.21 8.32
CA VAL A 197 -8.14 -13.40 8.38
C VAL A 197 -8.10 -12.50 9.62
N LEU A 198 -8.46 -11.24 9.44
CA LEU A 198 -8.52 -10.22 10.49
C LEU A 198 -9.98 -9.91 10.85
N GLY A 199 -10.26 -9.89 12.15
CA GLY A 199 -11.58 -9.60 12.71
C GLY A 199 -12.69 -10.58 12.33
N THR A 200 -13.92 -10.21 12.68
CA THR A 200 -15.16 -10.93 12.33
C THR A 200 -16.27 -9.93 12.03
N ALA A 201 -16.23 -9.25 10.89
CA ALA A 201 -17.51 -8.90 10.26
C ALA A 201 -18.23 -10.24 9.97
N GLU A 202 -19.49 -10.38 10.38
CA GLU A 202 -20.26 -11.61 10.23
C GLU A 202 -20.08 -12.23 8.84
N ARG A 203 -19.20 -13.24 8.78
CA ARG A 203 -18.79 -14.03 7.60
C ARG A 203 -18.46 -13.21 6.34
N PRO A 204 -17.17 -13.12 5.94
CA PRO A 204 -16.86 -12.75 4.56
C PRO A 204 -17.44 -13.83 3.64
N PHE A 205 -18.29 -13.41 2.70
CA PHE A 205 -18.75 -14.23 1.57
C PHE A 205 -17.80 -14.06 0.39
#